data_AF-A0ABD2VGL5-F1
#
_entry.id   AF-A0ABD2VGL5-F1
#
_cell.length_a   1.000
_cell.length_b   1.000
_cell.length_c   1.000
_cell.angle_alpha   90.00
_cell.angle_beta   90.00
_cell.angle_gamma   90.00
#
_symmetry.space_group_name_H-M   'P 1'
#
loop_
_entity.id
_entity.type
_entity.pdbx_description
1 polymer ?
#
loop_
_entity_poly.entity_id
_entity_poly.type
_entity_poly.pdbx_seq_one_letter_code
_entity_poly.pdbx_strand_id
1 'polypeptide(L)'
;MFSFPRIDNEGKHVNMVSVYSLKGNSWSSIQGFDSGHVNGNVGVFANGFFHWEGCYDYVSGGVSSEIVTLDLAKERYGRIALPSYEGGGIHWTLGESRGRLVACCNYESNKADMWVMKEYGVEKTWTKLVTISSPDDGRVNISPLFVAENGDEVLVKLGTEVTLYNSRNASFKRIADYVSTDDFLQVQVATYLESLASPHI
;
A
#
# COMPACT_ATOMS: atom_id res chain seq x y z
N MET A 1 -12.97 5.41 -5.07
CA MET A 1 -12.17 6.63 -4.92
C MET A 1 -10.97 6.50 -5.82
N PHE A 2 -10.72 7.51 -6.65
CA PHE A 2 -9.65 7.48 -7.66
C PHE A 2 -8.86 8.78 -7.55
N SER A 3 -7.55 8.69 -7.76
CA SER A 3 -6.65 9.83 -7.94
C SER A 3 -6.22 9.86 -9.39
N PHE A 4 -6.24 11.03 -10.03
CA PHE A 4 -5.69 11.23 -11.36
C PHE A 4 -4.65 12.35 -11.31
N PRO A 5 -3.41 12.12 -11.74
CA PRO A 5 -2.45 13.18 -11.89
C PRO A 5 -2.90 14.11 -13.02
N ARG A 6 -3.12 15.39 -12.71
CA ARG A 6 -3.18 16.47 -13.70
C ARG A 6 -1.97 17.36 -13.53
N ILE A 7 -1.46 17.90 -14.62
CA ILE A 7 -0.43 18.94 -14.56
C ILE A 7 -1.17 20.28 -14.59
N ASP A 8 -0.99 21.10 -13.55
CA ASP A 8 -1.54 22.46 -13.53
C ASP A 8 -0.75 23.40 -14.46
N ASN A 9 -1.20 24.64 -14.57
CA ASN A 9 -0.54 25.65 -15.42
C ASN A 9 0.89 25.99 -14.96
N GLU A 10 1.31 25.56 -13.77
CA GLU A 10 2.65 25.75 -13.20
C GLU A 10 3.53 24.49 -13.33
N GLY A 11 3.02 23.41 -13.95
CA GLY A 11 3.77 22.16 -14.11
C GLY A 11 3.68 21.21 -12.92
N LYS A 12 2.82 21.47 -11.92
CA LYS A 12 2.69 20.62 -10.71
C LYS A 12 1.63 19.55 -10.89
N HIS A 13 1.87 18.38 -10.28
CA HIS A 13 0.86 17.34 -10.16
C HIS A 13 -0.24 17.77 -9.20
N VAL A 14 -1.48 17.76 -9.68
CA VAL A 14 -2.70 17.95 -8.91
C VAL A 14 -3.49 16.65 -8.97
N ASN A 15 -3.77 16.08 -7.80
CA ASN A 15 -4.51 14.83 -7.69
C ASN A 15 -5.98 15.13 -7.42
N MET A 16 -6.89 14.72 -8.30
CA MET A 16 -8.33 14.90 -8.06
C MET A 16 -8.92 13.70 -7.33
N VAL A 17 -9.70 13.92 -6.27
CA VAL A 17 -10.37 12.85 -5.52
C VAL A 17 -11.87 12.89 -5.73
N SER A 18 -12.43 11.81 -6.28
CA SER A 18 -13.88 11.62 -6.41
C SER A 18 -14.40 10.58 -5.40
N VAL A 19 -15.46 10.96 -4.68
CA VAL A 19 -16.12 10.17 -3.65
C VAL A 19 -17.54 9.86 -4.10
N TYR A 20 -17.94 8.60 -3.97
CA TYR A 20 -19.31 8.18 -4.25
C TYR A 20 -20.08 7.99 -2.95
N SER A 21 -21.23 8.65 -2.84
CA SER A 21 -22.13 8.51 -1.70
C SER A 21 -23.27 7.56 -2.05
N LEU A 22 -23.35 6.43 -1.33
CA LEU A 22 -24.49 5.50 -1.46
C LEU A 22 -25.80 6.15 -1.03
N LYS A 23 -25.78 6.96 0.04
CA LYS A 23 -26.96 7.67 0.56
C LYS A 23 -27.48 8.71 -0.44
N GLY A 24 -26.57 9.42 -1.11
CA GLY A 24 -26.90 10.44 -2.11
C GLY A 24 -27.08 9.89 -3.53
N ASN A 25 -26.69 8.63 -3.77
CA ASN A 25 -26.54 8.03 -5.09
C ASN A 25 -25.84 8.97 -6.10
N SER A 26 -24.75 9.59 -5.66
CA SER A 26 -24.09 10.64 -6.44
C SER A 26 -22.58 10.63 -6.22
N TRP A 27 -21.88 11.12 -7.23
CA TRP A 27 -20.45 11.43 -7.15
C TRP A 27 -20.26 12.88 -6.75
N SER A 28 -19.37 13.12 -5.81
CA SER A 28 -18.82 14.43 -5.49
C SER A 28 -17.31 14.42 -5.66
N SER A 29 -16.74 15.60 -5.87
CA SER A 29 -15.28 15.79 -5.85
C SER A 29 -14.94 16.60 -4.60
N ILE A 30 -13.91 16.16 -3.89
CA ILE A 30 -13.30 16.94 -2.81
C ILE A 30 -12.04 17.63 -3.34
N GLN A 31 -11.54 18.61 -2.59
CA GLN A 31 -10.30 19.27 -2.97
C GLN A 31 -9.18 18.22 -3.08
N GLY A 32 -8.48 18.29 -4.21
CA GLY A 32 -7.28 17.50 -4.43
C GLY A 32 -6.16 17.81 -3.46
N PHE A 33 -5.12 17.00 -3.47
CA PHE A 33 -3.92 17.25 -2.69
C PHE A 33 -2.77 17.69 -3.60
N ASP A 34 -2.06 18.73 -3.16
CA ASP A 34 -0.81 19.21 -3.74
C ASP A 34 0.33 18.27 -3.29
N SER A 35 0.23 17.00 -3.69
CA SER A 35 1.34 16.07 -3.63
C SER A 35 1.87 15.85 -5.03
N GLY A 36 3.06 15.25 -5.13
CA GLY A 36 3.51 14.68 -6.38
C GLY A 36 2.59 13.54 -6.86
N HIS A 37 3.08 12.74 -7.79
CA HIS A 37 2.31 11.63 -8.34
C HIS A 37 2.00 10.61 -7.23
N VAL A 38 0.71 10.38 -7.00
CA VAL A 38 0.28 9.23 -6.18
C VAL A 38 0.36 7.99 -7.03
N ASN A 39 0.99 6.96 -6.47
CA ASN A 39 1.07 5.68 -7.14
C ASN A 39 -0.33 5.16 -7.44
N GLY A 40 -0.56 4.69 -8.68
CA GLY A 40 -1.87 4.21 -9.16
C GLY A 40 -2.39 2.95 -8.46
N ASN A 41 -1.69 2.45 -7.44
CA ASN A 41 -2.14 1.39 -6.56
C ASN A 41 -3.39 1.79 -5.76
N VAL A 42 -4.18 0.78 -5.38
CA VAL A 42 -5.38 0.97 -4.56
C VAL A 42 -5.02 1.57 -3.21
N GLY A 43 -5.82 2.55 -2.77
CA GLY A 43 -5.67 3.14 -1.44
C GLY A 43 -5.92 2.11 -0.34
N VAL A 44 -5.03 2.05 0.64
CA VAL A 44 -5.12 1.16 1.79
C VAL A 44 -5.94 1.82 2.89
N PHE A 45 -7.04 1.20 3.29
CA PHE A 45 -7.85 1.70 4.40
C PHE A 45 -7.34 1.12 5.73
N ALA A 46 -6.88 1.99 6.62
CA ALA A 46 -6.42 1.61 7.95
C ALA A 46 -6.73 2.74 8.95
N ASN A 47 -7.10 2.38 10.18
CA ASN A 47 -7.28 3.34 11.28
C ASN A 47 -8.18 4.56 10.96
N GLY A 48 -9.16 4.42 10.06
CA GLY A 48 -10.08 5.48 9.67
C GLY A 48 -9.66 6.33 8.46
N PHE A 49 -8.49 6.07 7.87
CA PHE A 49 -7.95 6.85 6.76
C PHE A 49 -7.62 5.95 5.56
N PHE A 50 -7.69 6.51 4.35
CA PHE A 50 -7.07 5.89 3.18
C PHE A 50 -5.62 6.34 3.04
N HIS A 51 -4.75 5.46 2.56
CA HIS A 51 -3.31 5.67 2.45
C HIS A 51 -2.84 5.32 1.05
N TRP A 52 -1.96 6.16 0.50
CA TRP A 52 -1.24 5.89 -0.74
C TRP A 52 0.23 6.27 -0.61
N GLU A 53 1.09 5.65 -1.40
CA GLU A 53 2.41 6.23 -1.66
C GLU A 53 2.23 7.48 -2.52
N GLY A 54 2.63 8.64 -1.98
CA GLY A 54 2.84 9.87 -2.74
C GLY A 54 4.32 10.05 -3.03
N CYS A 55 4.66 10.31 -4.28
CA CYS A 55 6.02 10.35 -4.76
C CYS A 55 6.30 11.70 -5.42
N TYR A 56 7.45 12.30 -5.10
CA TYR A 56 7.84 13.64 -5.53
C TYR A 56 9.15 13.59 -6.31
N ASP A 57 9.13 14.11 -7.53
CA ASP A 57 10.35 14.36 -8.30
C ASP A 57 11.06 15.59 -7.75
N TYR A 58 12.32 15.43 -7.31
CA TYR A 58 13.18 16.58 -7.11
C TYR A 58 13.92 16.95 -8.39
N VAL A 59 14.07 18.26 -8.59
CA VAL A 59 14.89 18.88 -9.65
C VAL A 59 16.35 18.36 -9.64
N SER A 60 16.84 17.84 -8.51
CA SER A 60 18.19 17.30 -8.34
C SER A 60 18.32 15.78 -8.58
N GLY A 61 17.32 15.14 -9.20
CA GLY A 61 17.42 13.73 -9.64
C GLY A 61 17.17 12.69 -8.54
N GLY A 62 16.59 13.09 -7.42
CA GLY A 62 16.16 12.19 -6.34
C GLY A 62 14.64 12.11 -6.28
N VAL A 63 14.13 10.94 -5.90
CA VAL A 63 12.71 10.71 -5.62
C VAL A 63 12.52 10.67 -4.10
N SER A 64 11.58 11.45 -3.56
CA SER A 64 11.10 11.24 -2.18
C SER A 64 9.69 10.68 -2.19
N SER A 65 9.47 9.69 -1.35
CA SER A 65 8.14 9.13 -1.11
C SER A 65 7.68 9.48 0.31
N GLU A 66 6.39 9.72 0.46
CA GLU A 66 5.69 9.76 1.73
C GLU A 66 4.37 9.01 1.62
N ILE A 67 3.68 8.81 2.74
CA ILE A 67 2.32 8.30 2.73
C ILE A 67 1.36 9.49 2.72
N VAL A 68 0.57 9.61 1.65
CA VAL A 68 -0.56 10.55 1.59
C VAL A 68 -1.77 9.88 2.24
N THR A 69 -2.43 10.59 3.15
CA THR A 69 -3.62 10.11 3.85
C THR A 69 -4.87 10.89 3.49
N LEU A 70 -6.04 10.26 3.52
CA LEU A 70 -7.33 10.93 3.42
C LEU A 70 -8.31 10.49 4.52
N ASP A 71 -8.76 11.46 5.32
CA ASP A 71 -9.88 11.33 6.26
C ASP A 71 -11.19 11.56 5.49
N LEU A 72 -11.97 10.51 5.22
CA LEU A 72 -13.25 10.66 4.53
C LEU A 72 -14.32 11.35 5.37
N ALA A 73 -14.25 11.26 6.69
CA ALA A 73 -15.25 11.87 7.57
C ALA A 73 -15.07 13.39 7.63
N LYS A 74 -13.82 13.86 7.55
CA LYS A 74 -13.50 15.30 7.55
C LYS A 74 -13.21 15.85 6.16
N GLU A 75 -13.10 14.99 5.16
CA GLU A 75 -12.65 15.33 3.80
C GLU A 75 -11.30 16.08 3.80
N ARG A 76 -10.37 15.62 4.64
CA ARG A 76 -9.05 16.27 4.83
C ARG A 76 -7.92 15.33 4.52
N TYR A 77 -6.96 15.81 3.75
CA TYR A 77 -5.72 15.10 3.50
C TYR A 77 -4.71 15.30 4.64
N GLY A 78 -3.76 14.38 4.72
CA GLY A 78 -2.63 14.41 5.64
C GLY A 78 -1.44 13.69 5.03
N ARG A 79 -0.34 13.66 5.78
CA ARG A 79 0.93 13.06 5.36
C ARG A 79 1.54 12.30 6.54
N ILE A 80 2.13 11.15 6.25
CA ILE A 80 2.88 10.35 7.22
C ILE A 80 4.21 9.95 6.59
N ALA A 81 5.29 10.06 7.36
CA ALA A 81 6.60 9.62 6.91
C ALA A 81 6.68 8.09 6.72
N LEU A 82 7.38 7.67 5.67
CA LEU A 82 7.79 6.29 5.45
C LEU A 82 9.00 5.94 6.33
N PRO A 83 9.30 4.64 6.55
CA PRO A 83 10.53 4.24 7.22
C PRO A 83 11.77 4.81 6.52
N SER A 84 12.77 5.23 7.30
CA SER A 84 14.04 5.71 6.76
C SER A 84 14.80 4.57 6.07
N TYR A 85 15.28 4.82 4.85
CA TYR A 85 16.10 3.89 4.09
C TYR A 85 17.24 4.65 3.39
N GLU A 86 18.48 4.27 3.64
CA GLU A 86 19.67 5.00 3.16
C GLU A 86 19.98 4.74 1.67
N GLY A 87 19.47 3.64 1.10
CA GLY A 87 19.85 3.16 -0.24
C GLY A 87 19.06 3.71 -1.42
N GLY A 88 18.22 4.74 -1.23
CA GLY A 88 17.25 5.18 -2.24
C GLY A 88 16.13 4.13 -2.43
N GLY A 89 14.90 4.49 -2.11
CA GLY A 89 13.74 3.62 -2.32
C GLY A 89 13.17 3.83 -3.72
N ILE A 90 13.15 2.80 -4.57
CA ILE A 90 12.68 2.94 -5.95
C ILE A 90 11.14 2.90 -6.01
N HIS A 91 10.47 2.23 -5.06
CA HIS A 91 9.00 2.24 -4.91
C HIS A 91 8.55 1.64 -3.57
N TRP A 92 7.49 2.19 -2.97
CA TRP A 92 6.81 1.66 -1.78
C TRP A 92 5.42 1.10 -2.09
N THR A 93 5.17 -0.11 -1.60
CA THR A 93 3.81 -0.69 -1.59
C THR A 93 3.29 -0.68 -0.16
N LEU A 94 1.99 -0.42 -0.01
CA LEU A 94 1.31 -0.36 1.28
C LEU A 94 0.34 -1.52 1.43
N GLY A 95 0.02 -1.87 2.67
CA GLY A 95 -1.02 -2.82 3.03
C GLY A 95 -1.53 -2.57 4.44
N GLU A 96 -2.60 -3.26 4.80
CA GLU A 96 -3.14 -3.28 6.16
C GLU A 96 -3.04 -4.71 6.67
N SER A 97 -2.59 -4.87 7.91
CA SER A 97 -2.63 -6.16 8.58
C SER A 97 -2.90 -6.00 10.06
N ARG A 98 -3.99 -6.62 10.53
CA ARG A 98 -4.36 -6.72 11.95
C ARG A 98 -4.49 -5.36 12.64
N GLY A 99 -5.17 -4.44 11.97
CA GLY A 99 -5.39 -3.05 12.38
C GLY A 99 -4.17 -2.15 12.21
N ARG A 100 -3.10 -2.59 11.53
CA ARG A 100 -1.83 -1.84 11.43
C ARG A 100 -1.42 -1.64 9.99
N LEU A 101 -0.84 -0.46 9.73
CA LEU A 101 -0.26 -0.15 8.43
C LEU A 101 1.06 -0.92 8.26
N VAL A 102 1.20 -1.58 7.12
CA VAL A 102 2.41 -2.29 6.70
C VAL A 102 2.89 -1.74 5.36
N ALA A 103 4.20 -1.74 5.14
CA ALA A 103 4.80 -1.20 3.93
C ALA A 103 5.99 -2.06 3.48
N CYS A 104 6.16 -2.24 2.17
CA CYS A 104 7.38 -2.82 1.62
C CYS A 104 8.19 -1.75 0.89
N CYS A 105 9.46 -1.62 1.25
CA CYS A 105 10.46 -0.84 0.52
C CYS A 105 11.05 -1.71 -0.59
N ASN A 106 10.67 -1.49 -1.86
CA ASN A 106 11.20 -2.24 -3.00
C ASN A 106 12.41 -1.47 -3.55
N TYR A 107 13.61 -1.85 -3.11
CA TYR A 107 14.87 -1.16 -3.45
C TYR A 107 15.72 -1.89 -4.48
N GLU A 108 15.46 -3.18 -4.72
CA GLU A 108 16.03 -3.98 -5.81
C GLU A 108 14.88 -4.67 -6.58
N SER A 109 15.17 -5.21 -7.77
CA SER A 109 14.15 -5.80 -8.65
C SER A 109 13.35 -6.94 -8.02
N ASN A 110 13.97 -7.68 -7.10
CA ASN A 110 13.39 -8.86 -6.47
C ASN A 110 13.50 -8.82 -4.93
N LYS A 111 13.83 -7.68 -4.33
CA LYS A 111 14.09 -7.58 -2.89
C LYS A 111 13.34 -6.42 -2.27
N ALA A 112 12.69 -6.72 -1.14
CA ALA A 112 12.00 -5.72 -0.35
C ALA A 112 12.17 -5.93 1.15
N ASP A 113 12.24 -4.82 1.87
CA ASP A 113 12.14 -4.82 3.32
C ASP A 113 10.69 -4.50 3.70
N MET A 114 10.05 -5.39 4.46
CA MET A 114 8.72 -5.20 5.00
C MET A 114 8.79 -4.55 6.38
N TRP A 115 7.96 -3.53 6.60
CA TRP A 115 7.87 -2.73 7.81
C TRP A 115 6.44 -2.70 8.33
N VAL A 116 6.28 -2.54 9.65
CA VAL A 116 4.99 -2.30 10.32
C VAL A 116 5.07 -1.05 11.19
N MET A 117 4.02 -0.24 11.14
CA MET A 117 3.83 0.90 12.04
C MET A 117 3.19 0.40 13.33
N LYS A 118 3.93 0.39 14.44
CA LYS A 118 3.40 -0.14 15.73
C LYS A 118 2.38 0.82 16.34
N GLU A 119 2.62 2.12 16.26
CA GLU A 119 1.71 3.17 16.69
C GLU A 119 1.37 4.07 15.51
N TYR A 120 0.08 4.17 15.20
CA TYR A 120 -0.38 4.86 14.02
C TYR A 120 0.01 6.34 14.02
N GLY A 121 0.57 6.82 12.90
CA GLY A 121 1.01 8.20 12.73
C GLY A 121 2.34 8.55 13.42
N VAL A 122 2.94 7.62 14.17
CA VAL A 122 4.21 7.86 14.87
C VAL A 122 5.36 7.23 14.10
N GLU A 123 6.05 8.05 13.29
CA GLU A 123 7.16 7.65 12.41
C GLU A 123 8.21 6.76 13.10
N LYS A 124 8.59 7.12 14.33
CA LYS A 124 9.61 6.39 15.11
C LYS A 124 9.22 4.96 15.47
N THR A 125 7.98 4.56 15.23
CA THR A 125 7.48 3.21 15.55
C THR A 125 7.43 2.27 14.35
N TRP A 126 7.86 2.73 13.18
CA TRP A 126 8.16 1.82 12.07
C TRP A 126 9.22 0.81 12.50
N THR A 127 8.87 -0.48 12.40
CA THR A 127 9.75 -1.58 12.75
C THR A 127 9.84 -2.53 11.56
N LYS A 128 11.06 -2.86 11.14
CA LYS A 128 11.29 -3.87 10.10
C LYS A 128 10.83 -5.23 10.61
N LEU A 129 10.02 -5.91 9.82
CA LEU A 129 9.56 -7.27 10.10
C LEU A 129 10.49 -8.30 9.46
N VAL A 130 10.75 -8.15 8.17
CA VAL A 130 11.49 -9.14 7.39
C VAL A 130 12.03 -8.54 6.09
N THR A 131 13.11 -9.13 5.57
CA THR A 131 13.57 -8.91 4.18
C THR A 131 13.11 -10.09 3.33
N ILE A 132 12.42 -9.81 2.24
CA ILE A 132 11.94 -10.79 1.29
C ILE A 132 12.79 -10.67 0.03
N SER A 133 13.36 -11.79 -0.41
CA SER A 133 14.09 -11.92 -1.67
C SER A 133 13.34 -12.91 -2.54
N SER A 134 12.60 -12.40 -3.51
CA SER A 134 11.87 -13.21 -4.49
C SER A 134 12.85 -14.06 -5.31
N PRO A 135 12.55 -15.34 -5.57
CA PRO A 135 13.38 -16.21 -6.41
C PRO A 135 13.34 -15.81 -7.89
N ASP A 136 12.36 -15.01 -8.31
CA ASP A 136 12.26 -14.46 -9.66
C ASP A 136 13.28 -13.31 -9.83
N ASP A 137 14.05 -13.34 -10.92
CA ASP A 137 15.02 -12.30 -11.27
C ASP A 137 14.40 -11.11 -12.00
N GLY A 138 13.11 -11.22 -12.37
CA GLY A 138 12.30 -10.14 -12.93
C GLY A 138 12.07 -8.98 -11.95
N ARG A 139 11.70 -7.81 -12.48
CA ARG A 139 11.19 -6.70 -11.67
C ARG A 139 9.81 -7.06 -11.15
N VAL A 140 9.73 -7.50 -9.90
CA VAL A 140 8.48 -7.91 -9.25
C VAL A 140 8.24 -7.04 -8.03
N ASN A 141 7.22 -6.19 -8.10
CA ASN A 141 6.78 -5.44 -6.92
C ASN A 141 6.26 -6.41 -5.86
N ILE A 142 6.84 -6.34 -4.67
CA ILE A 142 6.38 -7.08 -3.50
C ILE A 142 5.40 -6.20 -2.76
N SER A 143 4.12 -6.61 -2.66
CA SER A 143 3.11 -5.92 -1.86
C SER A 143 2.73 -6.71 -0.62
N PRO A 144 2.71 -6.09 0.58
CA PRO A 144 2.27 -6.76 1.78
C PRO A 144 0.76 -6.98 1.72
N LEU A 145 0.31 -8.21 2.00
CA LEU A 145 -1.12 -8.53 2.08
C LEU A 145 -1.55 -8.86 3.50
N PHE A 146 -0.76 -9.66 4.22
CA PHE A 146 -1.08 -10.04 5.61
C PHE A 146 0.16 -10.56 6.34
N VAL A 147 0.25 -10.30 7.64
CA VAL A 147 1.27 -10.85 8.55
C VAL A 147 0.58 -11.70 9.61
N ALA A 148 0.97 -12.98 9.70
CA ALA A 148 0.42 -13.90 10.69
C ALA A 148 0.84 -13.54 12.12
N GLU A 149 0.13 -14.08 13.11
CA GLU A 149 0.38 -13.81 14.54
C GLU A 149 1.76 -14.18 15.01
N ASN A 150 2.29 -15.28 14.48
CA ASN A 150 3.63 -15.76 14.77
C ASN A 150 4.71 -14.79 14.24
N GLY A 151 4.37 -13.88 13.31
CA GLY A 151 5.31 -12.99 12.62
C GLY A 151 6.22 -13.71 11.62
N ASP A 152 6.08 -15.03 11.49
CA ASP A 152 6.93 -15.87 10.64
C ASP A 152 6.32 -16.10 9.26
N GLU A 153 5.00 -16.08 9.17
CA GLU A 153 4.26 -16.31 7.94
C GLU A 153 3.68 -14.99 7.43
N VAL A 154 3.99 -14.68 6.18
CA VAL A 154 3.61 -13.42 5.54
C VAL A 154 2.97 -13.73 4.20
N LEU A 155 1.75 -13.27 4.00
CA LEU A 155 1.11 -13.30 2.69
C LEU A 155 1.54 -12.05 1.93
N VAL A 156 2.07 -12.25 0.73
CA VAL A 156 2.51 -11.20 -0.17
C VAL A 156 1.95 -11.39 -1.56
N LYS A 157 1.79 -10.28 -2.27
CA LYS A 157 1.60 -10.27 -3.71
C LYS A 157 2.98 -10.12 -4.36
N LEU A 158 3.33 -11.04 -5.26
CA LEU A 158 4.53 -10.99 -6.10
C LEU A 158 4.07 -10.86 -7.55
N GLY A 159 4.02 -9.63 -8.08
CA GLY A 159 3.56 -9.42 -9.46
C GLY A 159 2.10 -9.82 -9.63
N THR A 160 1.81 -10.94 -10.29
CA THR A 160 0.44 -11.46 -10.45
C THR A 160 0.12 -12.65 -9.53
N GLU A 161 1.05 -13.02 -8.65
CA GLU A 161 0.91 -14.18 -7.76
C GLU A 161 0.62 -13.75 -6.32
N VAL A 162 -0.20 -14.53 -5.62
CA VAL A 162 -0.34 -14.45 -4.16
C VAL A 162 0.43 -15.61 -3.56
N THR A 163 1.40 -15.28 -2.72
CA THR A 163 2.37 -16.23 -2.17
C THR A 163 2.47 -16.08 -0.66
N LEU A 164 2.50 -17.23 0.03
CA LEU A 164 2.83 -17.32 1.44
C LEU A 164 4.35 -17.46 1.58
N TYR A 165 4.98 -16.50 2.25
CA TYR A 165 6.39 -16.50 2.59
C TYR A 165 6.59 -16.90 4.05
N ASN A 166 7.55 -17.79 4.32
CA ASN A 166 7.96 -18.16 5.67
C ASN A 166 9.36 -17.61 5.97
N SER A 167 9.45 -16.69 6.93
CA SER A 167 10.69 -15.97 7.26
C SER A 167 11.74 -16.83 7.97
N ARG A 168 11.35 -17.95 8.62
CA ARG A 168 12.29 -18.82 9.35
C ARG A 168 13.21 -19.60 8.43
N ASN A 169 12.72 -19.97 7.25
CA ASN A 169 13.45 -20.78 6.27
C ASN A 169 13.49 -20.14 4.88
N ALA A 170 13.05 -18.89 4.76
CA ALA A 170 12.97 -18.15 3.50
C ALA A 170 12.25 -18.89 2.37
N SER A 171 11.24 -19.71 2.70
CA SER A 171 10.52 -20.51 1.72
C SER A 171 9.26 -19.79 1.21
N PHE A 172 8.91 -20.09 -0.04
CA PHE A 172 7.75 -19.55 -0.72
C PHE A 172 6.78 -20.69 -1.04
N LYS A 173 5.50 -20.48 -0.70
CA LYS A 173 4.39 -21.35 -1.09
C LYS A 173 3.38 -20.53 -1.86
N ARG A 174 3.32 -20.76 -3.15
CA ARG A 174 2.31 -20.18 -4.03
C ARG A 174 0.90 -20.60 -3.59
N ILE A 175 0.00 -19.63 -3.48
CA ILE A 175 -1.39 -19.85 -3.04
C ILE A 175 -2.36 -19.71 -4.22
N ALA A 176 -2.16 -18.67 -5.04
CA ALA A 176 -2.99 -18.42 -6.21
C ALA A 176 -2.20 -17.62 -7.26
N ASP A 177 -2.48 -17.92 -8.53
CA ASP A 177 -1.97 -17.18 -9.68
C ASP A 177 -3.16 -16.50 -10.38
N TYR A 178 -2.97 -15.26 -10.79
CA TYR A 178 -3.94 -14.56 -11.59
C TYR A 178 -3.39 -14.38 -13.01
N VAL A 179 -4.09 -14.97 -13.99
CA VAL A 179 -3.84 -14.67 -15.40
C VAL A 179 -4.53 -13.35 -15.71
N SER A 180 -3.85 -12.25 -15.41
CA SER A 180 -4.26 -10.92 -15.85
C SER A 180 -3.37 -10.49 -16.99
N THR A 181 -3.96 -10.03 -18.09
CA THR A 181 -3.24 -9.28 -19.14
C THR A 181 -3.02 -7.82 -18.74
N ASP A 182 -3.52 -7.43 -17.56
CA ASP A 182 -3.42 -6.10 -17.00
C ASP A 182 -2.47 -6.10 -15.80
N ASP A 183 -1.45 -5.24 -15.85
CA ASP A 183 -0.40 -5.09 -14.84
C ASP A 183 -0.96 -4.59 -13.48
N PHE A 184 -2.21 -4.13 -13.44
CA PHE A 184 -2.84 -3.52 -12.27
C PHE A 184 -3.70 -4.47 -11.42
N LEU A 185 -3.38 -5.77 -11.35
CA LEU A 185 -4.17 -6.71 -10.54
C LEU A 185 -4.31 -6.22 -9.09
N GLN A 186 -5.54 -6.06 -8.61
CA GLN A 186 -5.82 -5.56 -7.26
C GLN A 186 -6.20 -6.72 -6.34
N VAL A 187 -5.54 -6.83 -5.20
CA VAL A 187 -5.81 -7.87 -4.19
C VAL A 187 -6.08 -7.19 -2.86
N GLN A 188 -7.19 -7.53 -2.21
CA GLN A 188 -7.52 -7.14 -0.85
C GLN A 188 -7.69 -8.39 0.00
N VAL A 189 -7.26 -8.31 1.26
CA VAL A 189 -7.41 -9.40 2.23
C VAL A 189 -8.49 -9.02 3.23
N ALA A 190 -9.37 -9.97 3.52
CA ALA A 190 -10.32 -9.87 4.63
C ALA A 190 -10.12 -11.10 5.54
N THR A 191 -9.98 -10.87 6.83
CA THR A 191 -9.99 -11.95 7.82
C THR A 191 -11.44 -12.28 8.18
N TYR A 192 -11.82 -13.54 8.00
CA TYR A 192 -13.14 -14.05 8.40
C TYR A 192 -12.97 -14.97 9.60
N LEU A 193 -13.69 -14.67 10.68
CA LEU A 193 -13.85 -15.57 11.82
C LEU A 193 -15.20 -16.27 11.62
N GLU A 194 -15.19 -17.58 11.41
CA GLU A 194 -16.43 -18.35 11.37
C GLU A 194 -17.17 -18.21 12.70
N SER A 195 -18.41 -17.75 12.63
CA SER A 195 -19.35 -17.85 13.75
C SER A 195 -20.31 -18.99 13.46
N LEU A 196 -20.64 -19.80 14.47
CA LEU A 196 -21.65 -20.86 14.37
C LEU A 196 -23.09 -20.32 14.25
N ALA A 197 -23.28 -19.00 14.17
CA ALA A 197 -24.59 -18.41 13.97
C ALA A 197 -24.95 -18.44 12.47
N SER A 198 -26.02 -19.16 12.15
CA SER A 198 -26.63 -19.12 10.83
C SER A 198 -27.09 -17.69 10.53
N PRO A 199 -26.78 -17.11 9.34
CA PRO A 199 -27.38 -15.85 8.95
C PRO A 199 -28.87 -16.09 8.74
N HIS A 200 -29.69 -15.66 9.70
CA HIS A 200 -31.13 -15.58 9.49
C HIS A 200 -31.38 -14.52 8.41
N ILE A 201 -31.77 -15.00 7.23
CA ILE A 201 -32.27 -14.21 6.10
C ILE A 201 -33.69 -13.74 6.41
#